data_AF-A0A0F9RAT9-F1
#
_entry.id   AF-A0A0F9RAT9-F1
#
_cell.length_a   1.000
_cell.length_b   1.000
_cell.length_c   1.000
_cell.angle_alpha   90.00
_cell.angle_beta   90.00
_cell.angle_gamma   90.00
#
_symmetry.space_group_name_H-M   'P 1'
#
loop_
_entity.id
_entity.type
_entity.pdbx_description
1 polymer ?
#
loop_
_entity_poly.entity_id
_entity_poly.type
_entity_poly.pdbx_seq_one_letter_code
_entity_poly.pdbx_strand_id
1 'polypeptide(L)'
;VRERAGLEAVTVTDQGQLRDAIWRERRVELALEGDRFFDLVRQGRAAEVLQASGTQFTAGVNEILPIPANQISLSQGVLEQNPGY
;
A
#
# COMPACT_ATOMS: atom_id res chain seq x y z
N VAL A 1 -9.46 13.30 13.85
CA VAL A 1 -8.03 13.25 13.44
C VAL A 1 -7.48 14.66 13.30
N ARG A 2 -7.85 15.42 12.27
CA ARG A 2 -7.38 16.80 12.02
C ARG A 2 -7.63 17.78 13.18
N GLU A 3 -8.85 17.84 13.70
CA GLU A 3 -9.21 18.71 14.83
C GLU A 3 -8.35 18.42 16.07
N ARG A 4 -8.15 17.14 16.39
CA ARG A 4 -7.25 16.70 17.49
C ARG A 4 -5.79 17.12 17.26
N ALA A 5 -5.37 17.25 16.00
CA ALA A 5 -4.04 17.73 15.61
C ALA A 5 -3.98 19.28 15.43
N GLY A 6 -5.05 20.02 15.75
CA GLY A 6 -5.11 21.47 15.60
C GLY A 6 -5.18 21.96 14.15
N LEU A 7 -5.63 21.11 13.21
CA LEU A 7 -5.75 21.43 11.79
C LEU A 7 -7.19 21.73 11.40
N GLU A 8 -7.38 22.71 10.50
CA GLU A 8 -8.67 23.11 9.93
C GLU A 8 -9.42 21.97 9.24
N ALA A 9 -10.74 22.04 9.19
CA ALA A 9 -11.55 21.05 8.48
C ALA A 9 -11.31 21.08 6.96
N VAL A 10 -11.40 19.91 6.32
CA VAL A 10 -11.42 19.81 4.84
C VAL A 10 -12.83 20.12 4.36
N THR A 11 -12.99 21.11 3.49
CA THR A 11 -14.30 21.54 2.95
C THR A 11 -14.54 21.09 1.51
N VAL A 12 -13.62 20.30 0.95
CA VAL A 12 -13.69 19.80 -0.42
C VAL A 12 -14.83 18.79 -0.57
N THR A 13 -15.63 18.96 -1.62
CA THR A 13 -16.78 18.10 -1.94
C THR A 13 -16.51 17.15 -3.11
N ASP A 14 -15.47 17.40 -3.90
CA ASP A 14 -15.07 16.48 -4.96
C ASP A 14 -14.59 15.15 -4.36
N GLN A 15 -15.07 14.03 -4.92
CA GLN A 15 -14.79 12.70 -4.39
C GLN A 15 -13.30 12.33 -4.50
N GLY A 16 -12.66 12.69 -5.61
CA GLY A 16 -11.25 12.38 -5.86
C GLY A 16 -10.35 13.14 -4.90
N GLN A 17 -10.55 14.46 -4.82
CA GLN A 17 -9.79 15.33 -3.94
C GLN A 17 -10.01 14.99 -2.45
N LEU A 18 -11.24 14.64 -2.05
CA LEU A 18 -11.50 14.20 -0.69
C LEU A 18 -10.81 12.87 -0.38
N ARG A 19 -10.77 11.93 -1.34
CA ARG A 19 -10.04 10.66 -1.19
C ARG A 19 -8.54 10.89 -1.02
N ASP A 20 -7.96 11.78 -1.81
CA ASP A 20 -6.53 12.15 -1.68
C ASP A 20 -6.22 12.81 -0.33
N ALA A 21 -7.12 13.68 0.15
CA ALA A 21 -7.01 14.26 1.49
C ALA A 21 -7.04 13.17 2.58
N ILE A 22 -7.96 12.21 2.49
CA ILE A 22 -8.03 11.08 3.43
C ILE A 22 -6.74 10.24 3.39
N TRP A 23 -6.22 9.92 2.21
CA TRP A 23 -4.97 9.17 2.08
C TRP A 23 -3.78 9.92 2.66
N ARG A 24 -3.75 11.24 2.53
CA ARG A 24 -2.73 12.08 3.15
C ARG A 24 -2.85 12.07 4.68
N GLU A 25 -4.04 12.25 5.23
CA GLU A 25 -4.27 12.19 6.69
C GLU A 25 -3.87 10.83 7.27
N ARG A 26 -4.28 9.74 6.63
CA ARG A 26 -3.94 8.39 7.09
C ARG A 26 -2.42 8.15 7.10
N ARG A 27 -1.69 8.69 6.11
CA ARG A 27 -0.22 8.60 6.06
C ARG A 27 0.46 9.32 7.24
N VAL A 28 -0.03 10.50 7.61
CA VAL A 28 0.59 11.30 8.69
C VAL A 28 0.16 10.83 10.06
N GLU A 29 -1.07 10.35 10.21
CA GLU A 29 -1.60 9.81 11.47
C GLU A 29 -0.92 8.49 11.86
N LEU A 30 -0.78 7.57 10.90
CA LEU A 30 -0.27 6.20 11.14
C LEU A 30 1.19 6.04 10.71
N ALA A 31 1.95 7.12 10.78
CA ALA A 31 3.35 7.11 10.36
C ALA A 31 4.16 6.15 11.26
N LEU A 32 4.96 5.29 10.64
CA LEU A 32 5.80 4.30 11.33
C LEU A 32 5.03 3.17 12.06
N GLU A 33 3.74 3.00 11.78
CA GLU A 33 2.90 1.93 12.38
C GLU A 33 2.72 0.71 11.45
N GLY A 34 3.42 0.65 10.31
CA GLY A 34 3.40 -0.49 9.39
C GLY A 34 2.31 -0.46 8.31
N ASP A 35 1.41 0.53 8.34
CA ASP A 35 0.30 0.62 7.37
C ASP A 35 0.71 1.05 5.96
N ARG A 36 1.79 1.81 5.83
CA ARG A 36 2.06 2.59 4.61
C ARG A 36 2.15 1.73 3.34
N PHE A 37 2.77 0.57 3.43
CA PHE A 37 2.93 -0.34 2.29
C PHE A 37 1.56 -0.87 1.83
N PHE A 38 0.78 -1.44 2.75
CA PHE A 38 -0.53 -2.01 2.45
C PHE A 38 -1.53 -0.94 1.96
N ASP A 39 -1.45 0.27 2.51
CA ASP A 39 -2.20 1.42 2.03
C ASP A 39 -1.90 1.73 0.56
N LEU A 40 -0.62 1.77 0.18
CA LEU A 40 -0.26 2.06 -1.21
C LEU A 40 -0.68 0.95 -2.17
N VAL A 41 -0.55 -0.32 -1.77
CA VAL A 41 -0.95 -1.48 -2.58
C VAL A 41 -2.45 -1.44 -2.86
N ARG A 42 -3.29 -1.32 -1.80
CA ARG A 42 -4.75 -1.29 -1.97
C ARG A 42 -5.27 -0.05 -2.71
N GLN A 43 -4.47 1.02 -2.76
CA GLN A 43 -4.76 2.23 -3.52
C GLN A 43 -4.35 2.13 -5.00
N GLY A 44 -3.62 1.07 -5.39
CA GLY A 44 -3.08 0.92 -6.75
C GLY A 44 -1.90 1.86 -7.04
N ARG A 45 -1.21 2.36 -6.01
CA ARG A 45 -0.20 3.43 -6.10
C ARG A 45 1.18 3.01 -5.60
N ALA A 46 1.36 1.74 -5.25
CA ALA A 46 2.62 1.24 -4.70
C ALA A 46 3.80 1.47 -5.64
N ALA A 47 3.68 1.06 -6.91
CA ALA A 47 4.74 1.25 -7.90
C ALA A 47 5.11 2.72 -8.07
N GLU A 48 4.12 3.58 -8.36
CA GLU A 48 4.32 5.03 -8.54
C GLU A 48 5.08 5.65 -7.36
N VAL A 49 4.61 5.40 -6.13
CA VAL A 49 5.14 6.08 -4.93
C VAL A 49 6.48 5.50 -4.48
N LEU A 50 6.64 4.17 -4.52
CA LEU A 50 7.85 3.52 -4.01
C LEU A 50 9.03 3.65 -4.99
N GLN A 51 8.77 3.54 -6.30
CA GLN A 51 9.80 3.81 -7.31
C GLN A 51 10.26 5.26 -7.26
N ALA A 52 9.34 6.21 -7.09
CA ALA A 52 9.68 7.63 -6.91
C ALA A 52 10.53 7.89 -5.65
N SER A 53 10.43 7.03 -4.62
CA SER A 53 11.31 7.08 -3.44
C SER A 53 12.65 6.34 -3.61
N GLY A 54 12.95 5.82 -4.80
CA GLY A 54 14.19 5.10 -5.09
C GLY A 54 14.18 3.62 -4.68
N THR A 55 13.02 3.06 -4.29
CA THR A 55 12.89 1.63 -4.02
C THR A 55 12.87 0.85 -5.34
N GLN A 56 13.63 -0.25 -5.40
CA GLN A 56 13.50 -1.22 -6.47
C GLN A 56 12.17 -1.97 -6.30
N PHE A 57 11.14 -1.51 -7.01
CA PHE A 57 9.80 -2.06 -6.97
C PHE A 57 9.37 -2.45 -8.38
N THR A 58 8.94 -3.70 -8.56
CA THR A 58 8.42 -4.25 -9.81
C THR A 58 6.90 -4.34 -9.72
N ALA A 59 6.22 -3.56 -10.54
CA ALA A 59 4.76 -3.54 -10.60
C ALA A 59 4.20 -4.89 -11.07
N GLY A 60 3.13 -5.35 -10.42
CA GLY A 60 2.51 -6.65 -10.66
C GLY A 60 3.23 -7.84 -9.99
N VAL A 61 4.27 -7.58 -9.21
CA VAL A 61 5.03 -8.60 -8.47
C VAL A 61 5.10 -8.20 -7.00
N ASN A 62 5.68 -7.04 -6.69
CA ASN A 62 6.03 -6.66 -5.33
C ASN A 62 4.85 -6.13 -4.49
N GLU A 63 3.63 -6.11 -5.04
CA GLU A 63 2.39 -5.83 -4.32
C GLU A 63 2.00 -6.95 -3.35
N ILE A 64 2.47 -8.17 -3.59
CA ILE A 64 2.15 -9.37 -2.79
C ILE A 64 3.43 -10.07 -2.36
N LEU A 65 3.39 -10.74 -1.21
CA LEU A 65 4.54 -11.51 -0.74
C LEU A 65 4.63 -12.87 -1.46
N PRO A 66 5.84 -13.41 -1.67
CA PRO A 66 5.98 -14.75 -2.23
C PRO A 66 5.37 -15.79 -1.30
N ILE A 67 4.73 -16.81 -1.89
CA ILE A 67 4.36 -18.00 -1.13
C ILE A 67 5.66 -18.71 -0.71
N PRO A 68 5.82 -19.10 0.58
CA PRO A 68 7.02 -19.75 1.03
C PRO A 68 7.32 -21.04 0.23
N ALA A 69 8.57 -21.16 -0.26
CA ALA A 69 8.96 -22.26 -1.16
C ALA A 69 8.74 -23.66 -0.55
N ASN A 70 8.91 -23.79 0.77
CA ASN A 70 8.62 -25.05 1.47
C ASN A 70 7.14 -25.44 1.38
N GLN A 71 6.21 -24.48 1.43
CA GLN A 71 4.78 -24.76 1.27
C GLN A 71 4.46 -25.23 -0.14
N ILE A 72 5.08 -24.62 -1.16
CA ILE A 72 4.95 -25.08 -2.55
C ILE A 72 5.43 -26.53 -2.69
N SER A 73 6.64 -26.84 -2.19
CA SER A 73 7.18 -28.21 -2.26
C SER A 73 6.32 -29.23 -1.52
N LEU A 74 5.83 -28.89 -0.31
CA LEU A 74 4.98 -29.77 0.48
C LEU A 74 3.61 -30.00 -0.14
N SER A 75 3.10 -29.04 -0.91
CA SER A 75 1.80 -29.15 -1.59
C SER A 75 1.80 -30.11 -2.78
N GLN A 76 2.98 -30.61 -3.21
CA GLN A 76 3.13 -31.54 -4.34
C GLN A 76 2.47 -31.04 -5.64
N GLY A 77 2.56 -29.73 -5.90
CA GLY A 77 2.05 -29.11 -7.13
C GLY A 77 0.61 -28.59 -7.03
N VAL A 78 -0.02 -28.59 -5.85
CA VAL A 78 -1.33 -27.95 -5.62
C VAL A 78 -1.19 -26.44 -5.48
N LEU A 79 -0.13 -25.96 -4.81
CA LEU A 79 0.15 -24.53 -4.68
C LEU A 79 1.09 -24.10 -5.79
N GLU A 80 0.62 -23.18 -6.63
CA GLU A 80 1.43 -22.47 -7.62
C GLU A 80 1.90 -21.13 -7.05
N GLN A 81 3.09 -20.69 -7.45
CA GLN A 81 3.64 -19.42 -7.00
C GLN A 81 2.91 -18.23 -7.64
N ASN A 82 2.91 -17.11 -6.94
CA ASN A 82 2.46 -15.82 -7.46
C ASN A 82 3.28 -15.41 -8.69
N PRO A 83 2.68 -14.74 -9.69
CA PRO A 83 3.41 -14.27 -10.88
C PRO A 83 4.65 -13.44 -10.51
N GLY A 84 5.80 -13.79 -11.12
CA GLY A 84 7.06 -13.06 -10.92
C GLY A 84 7.93 -13.50 -9.74
N TYR A 85 7.52 -14.56 -9.02
CA TYR A 85 8.29 -15.19 -7.94
C TYR A 85 8.73 -16.62 -8.26
#